data_AF-A0A7W6H3K8-F1
#
_entry.id   AF-A0A7W6H3K8-F1
#
_cell.length_a   1.000
_cell.length_b   1.000
_cell.length_c   1.000
_cell.angle_alpha   90.00
_cell.angle_beta   90.00
_cell.angle_gamma   90.00
#
_symmetry.space_group_name_H-M   'P 1'
#
loop_
_entity.id
_entity.type
_entity.pdbx_description
1 polymer ?
#
loop_
_entity_poly.entity_id
_entity_poly.type
_entity_poly.pdbx_seq_one_letter_code
_entity_poly.pdbx_strand_id
1 'polypeptide(L)'
;MFASTRLHPPIRSYLAQTPDSAGRLSQIAFSTPDYPITGLRLAFVNWFCLSGTRRPAEFDVENELEIEGVALRWGAESRRLRFGGRDRVSLPPGGVALSDPIEGTIAAWSDVTVRTFDRVALGGSRPGGLVRQAFRGEACELVGGDLDLRRLAEGDVEHNVSDGGLYGPCLAVGEGWDGRAVVLSVGDSISFGQEDGGPTADARGNFGYVARGLDTRDGLSLPYAQLAVPASAPSEVSSQDVGHFRRRFELLSAVRRLGGRWPFTHILSEHGVNDSYASKDWRSLQGIMQDWWDFLDRSFDHAPIVQTTYTPRSLSPGPDAFTTLAAQSPAQNNAFPDGNRWRVADWIRTRPAPLAGVVDMQPFFGNRAQPDLWRLRDYRSVLVADAEMGARSLLLANAPEPGELFLIEPGTPRSDRGVGVLNVVGVAREGASYRVSLSGSTAQVHRAGAGVAAMATRDGSHPSPLVHRQAAAAIVTAKREGIFQT
;
A
#
# COMPACT_ATOMS: atom_id res chain seq x y z
N MET A 1 -14.23 -3.56 -15.25
CA MET A 1 -12.77 -3.40 -15.03
C MET A 1 -12.52 -2.66 -13.72
N PHE A 2 -11.32 -2.75 -13.14
CA PHE A 2 -10.97 -1.94 -11.95
C PHE A 2 -11.16 -0.45 -12.22
N ALA A 3 -11.71 0.25 -11.23
CA ALA A 3 -12.19 1.62 -11.37
C ALA A 3 -11.81 2.53 -10.18
N SER A 4 -10.80 2.15 -9.42
CA SER A 4 -10.30 2.94 -8.29
C SER A 4 -8.79 2.93 -8.22
N THR A 5 -8.24 3.96 -7.59
CA THR A 5 -6.89 3.95 -7.01
C THR A 5 -6.96 3.50 -5.56
N ARG A 6 -5.81 3.09 -5.00
CA ARG A 6 -5.55 2.86 -3.57
C ARG A 6 -6.31 1.74 -2.84
N LEU A 7 -7.55 1.43 -3.21
CA LEU A 7 -8.35 0.43 -2.48
C LEU A 7 -7.62 -0.92 -2.43
N HIS A 8 -7.62 -1.51 -1.25
CA HIS A 8 -6.98 -2.80 -1.00
C HIS A 8 -7.77 -3.58 0.07
N PRO A 9 -7.60 -4.92 0.14
CA PRO A 9 -8.15 -5.72 1.22
C PRO A 9 -7.75 -5.20 2.60
N PRO A 10 -8.62 -5.34 3.61
CA PRO A 10 -8.27 -5.03 4.99
C PRO A 10 -7.02 -5.80 5.43
N ILE A 11 -6.11 -5.15 6.17
CA ILE A 11 -4.84 -5.75 6.64
C ILE A 11 -4.79 -5.97 8.16
N ARG A 12 -5.95 -5.88 8.82
CA ARG A 12 -6.14 -6.10 10.26
C ARG A 12 -7.64 -6.13 10.59
N SER A 13 -7.93 -6.50 11.84
CA SER A 13 -9.25 -6.36 12.45
C SER A 13 -9.22 -5.40 13.65
N TYR A 14 -10.38 -4.89 14.01
CA TYR A 14 -10.61 -4.04 15.17
C TYR A 14 -11.74 -4.60 16.02
N LEU A 15 -11.51 -4.70 17.32
CA LEU A 15 -12.49 -5.17 18.28
C LEU A 15 -13.41 -4.02 18.72
N ALA A 16 -14.71 -4.24 18.75
CA ALA A 16 -15.66 -3.37 19.40
C ALA A 16 -15.63 -3.61 20.93
N GLN A 17 -14.83 -2.81 21.64
CA GLN A 17 -14.57 -2.97 23.08
C GLN A 17 -15.63 -2.30 23.98
N THR A 18 -16.35 -1.30 23.47
CA THR A 18 -17.37 -0.53 24.19
C THR A 18 -18.67 -0.48 23.38
N PRO A 19 -19.83 -0.21 24.02
CA PRO A 19 -21.08 0.05 23.31
C PRO A 19 -20.92 1.15 22.24
N ASP A 20 -20.14 2.19 22.56
CA ASP A 20 -19.83 3.28 21.65
C ASP A 20 -19.06 2.83 20.40
N SER A 21 -18.23 1.81 20.56
CA SER A 21 -17.46 1.24 19.47
C SER A 21 -18.21 0.22 18.63
N ALA A 22 -19.47 -0.13 18.94
CA ALA A 22 -20.25 -1.15 18.22
C ALA A 22 -20.71 -0.68 16.83
N GLY A 23 -21.01 0.61 16.67
CA GLY A 23 -21.23 1.27 15.39
C GLY A 23 -20.02 2.12 14.96
N ARG A 24 -19.84 2.28 13.65
CA ARG A 24 -18.78 3.12 13.09
C ARG A 24 -19.23 3.80 11.80
N LEU A 25 -18.88 5.08 11.65
CA LEU A 25 -18.96 5.82 10.39
C LEU A 25 -17.56 6.05 9.85
N SER A 26 -17.23 5.43 8.72
CA SER A 26 -15.96 5.67 8.02
C SER A 26 -16.19 6.52 6.77
N GLN A 27 -15.28 7.45 6.52
CA GLN A 27 -15.17 8.22 5.28
C GLN A 27 -13.82 7.93 4.61
N ILE A 28 -13.86 7.28 3.44
CA ILE A 28 -12.67 6.89 2.66
C ILE A 28 -12.71 7.60 1.30
N ALA A 29 -11.55 7.97 0.78
CA ALA A 29 -11.42 8.55 -0.55
C ALA A 29 -10.60 7.64 -1.48
N PHE A 30 -11.05 7.53 -2.72
CA PHE A 30 -10.28 6.95 -3.83
C PHE A 30 -10.47 7.81 -5.07
N SER A 31 -9.63 7.62 -6.08
CA SER A 31 -9.80 8.32 -7.36
C SER A 31 -10.21 7.36 -8.49
N THR A 32 -10.97 7.85 -9.46
CA THR A 32 -11.30 7.10 -10.68
C THR A 32 -10.17 7.14 -11.71
N PRO A 33 -10.15 6.19 -12.67
CA PRO A 33 -9.26 6.22 -13.83
C PRO A 33 -9.30 7.52 -14.62
N ASP A 34 -8.37 7.67 -15.55
CA ASP A 34 -8.27 8.81 -16.47
C ASP A 34 -9.26 8.78 -17.63
N TYR A 35 -10.23 7.86 -17.58
CA TYR A 35 -11.36 7.78 -18.48
C TYR A 35 -12.68 7.71 -17.68
N PRO A 36 -13.81 8.13 -18.26
CA PRO A 36 -15.11 8.05 -17.59
C PRO A 36 -15.53 6.61 -17.31
N ILE A 37 -16.15 6.39 -16.15
CA ILE A 37 -16.67 5.08 -15.76
C ILE A 37 -18.19 5.13 -15.58
N THR A 38 -18.87 4.05 -15.94
CA THR A 38 -20.30 3.83 -15.70
C THR A 38 -20.50 2.58 -14.86
N GLY A 39 -21.68 2.44 -14.25
CA GLY A 39 -22.05 1.22 -13.53
C GLY A 39 -21.09 0.87 -12.40
N LEU A 40 -20.56 1.89 -11.71
CA LEU A 40 -19.59 1.69 -10.64
C LEU A 40 -20.19 0.79 -9.55
N ARG A 41 -19.45 -0.24 -9.15
CA ARG A 41 -19.77 -1.12 -8.03
C ARG A 41 -18.62 -1.13 -7.06
N LEU A 42 -18.96 -1.22 -5.79
CA LEU A 42 -18.02 -1.30 -4.69
C LEU A 42 -18.11 -2.66 -4.00
N ALA A 43 -16.97 -3.27 -3.71
CA ALA A 43 -16.89 -4.54 -3.00
C ALA A 43 -16.53 -4.32 -1.53
N PHE A 44 -17.27 -5.00 -0.65
CA PHE A 44 -17.06 -5.02 0.79
C PHE A 44 -16.81 -6.45 1.23
N VAL A 45 -16.02 -6.61 2.30
CA VAL A 45 -15.59 -7.92 2.78
C VAL A 45 -15.70 -8.03 4.29
N ASN A 46 -15.82 -9.25 4.80
CA ASN A 46 -15.76 -9.57 6.22
C ASN A 46 -14.64 -10.58 6.55
N TRP A 47 -13.45 -10.25 6.05
CA TRP A 47 -12.19 -10.94 6.27
C TRP A 47 -11.06 -9.90 6.18
N PHE A 48 -9.86 -10.28 6.63
CA PHE A 48 -8.69 -9.43 6.57
C PHE A 48 -7.43 -10.27 6.30
N CYS A 49 -6.42 -9.64 5.73
CA CYS A 49 -5.07 -10.17 5.68
C CYS A 49 -4.30 -9.73 6.93
N LEU A 50 -3.36 -10.52 7.42
CA LEU A 50 -2.57 -10.12 8.58
C LEU A 50 -1.20 -9.61 8.13
N SER A 51 -0.85 -8.39 8.51
CA SER A 51 0.50 -7.86 8.30
C SER A 51 1.48 -8.50 9.31
N GLY A 52 2.53 -9.16 8.82
CA GLY A 52 3.63 -9.69 9.65
C GLY A 52 3.87 -11.20 9.47
N THR A 53 4.81 -11.77 10.24
CA THR A 53 5.28 -13.16 10.08
C THR A 53 4.31 -14.23 10.59
N ARG A 54 3.04 -13.90 10.82
CA ARG A 54 2.05 -14.83 11.39
C ARG A 54 1.29 -15.49 10.25
N ARG A 55 1.36 -16.82 10.20
CA ARG A 55 0.45 -17.66 9.40
C ARG A 55 -0.83 -17.96 10.18
N PRO A 56 -1.99 -18.13 9.53
CA PRO A 56 -2.26 -17.93 8.09
C PRO A 56 -2.11 -16.46 7.63
N ALA A 57 -2.13 -16.18 6.32
CA ALA A 57 -2.03 -14.82 5.79
C ALA A 57 -3.41 -14.12 5.68
N GLU A 58 -4.47 -14.90 5.50
CA GLU A 58 -5.86 -14.44 5.38
C GLU A 58 -6.72 -15.05 6.51
N PHE A 59 -7.60 -14.23 7.10
CA PHE A 59 -8.46 -14.61 8.21
C PHE A 59 -9.87 -14.11 8.00
N ASP A 60 -10.82 -14.95 8.37
CA ASP A 60 -12.21 -14.52 8.52
C ASP A 60 -12.35 -13.70 9.79
N VAL A 61 -13.26 -12.73 9.76
CA VAL A 61 -13.80 -12.18 10.99
C VAL A 61 -14.86 -13.16 11.48
N GLU A 62 -14.72 -13.63 12.72
CA GLU A 62 -15.53 -14.75 13.25
C GLU A 62 -17.01 -14.39 13.45
N ASN A 63 -17.35 -13.10 13.54
CA ASN A 63 -18.71 -12.62 13.66
C ASN A 63 -19.26 -12.08 12.34
N GLU A 64 -20.58 -11.99 12.27
CA GLU A 64 -21.29 -11.25 11.23
C GLU A 64 -20.99 -9.75 11.32
N LEU A 65 -20.88 -9.10 10.15
CA LEU A 65 -20.71 -7.66 10.01
C LEU A 65 -21.91 -7.10 9.25
N GLU A 66 -22.60 -6.13 9.87
CA GLU A 66 -23.72 -5.43 9.25
C GLU A 66 -23.23 -4.15 8.60
N ILE A 67 -23.50 -3.98 7.31
CA ILE A 67 -23.39 -2.70 6.62
C ILE A 67 -24.79 -2.10 6.59
N GLU A 68 -24.99 -1.08 7.42
CA GLU A 68 -26.30 -0.47 7.66
C GLU A 68 -26.66 0.58 6.60
N GLY A 69 -25.64 1.09 5.91
CA GLY A 69 -25.82 1.95 4.75
C GLY A 69 -24.50 2.48 4.22
N VAL A 70 -24.50 2.77 2.92
CA VAL A 70 -23.35 3.34 2.22
C VAL A 70 -23.80 4.47 1.31
N ALA A 71 -23.04 5.55 1.27
CA ALA A 71 -23.19 6.59 0.27
C ALA A 71 -21.86 6.93 -0.36
N LEU A 72 -21.92 7.29 -1.64
CA LEU A 72 -20.79 7.70 -2.44
C LEU A 72 -21.03 9.14 -2.92
N ARG A 73 -19.96 9.93 -2.92
CA ARG A 73 -19.96 11.35 -3.29
C ARG A 73 -18.84 11.61 -4.29
N TRP A 74 -19.15 12.39 -5.32
CA TRP A 74 -18.18 12.87 -6.31
C TRP A 74 -18.64 14.23 -6.83
N GLY A 75 -17.76 15.24 -6.79
CA GLY A 75 -18.16 16.62 -7.06
C GLY A 75 -19.34 17.05 -6.17
N ALA A 76 -20.41 17.54 -6.79
CA ALA A 76 -21.66 17.91 -6.10
C ALA A 76 -22.67 16.75 -5.98
N GLU A 77 -22.39 15.59 -6.59
CA GLU A 77 -23.29 14.45 -6.58
C GLU A 77 -23.11 13.58 -5.32
N SER A 78 -24.23 13.05 -4.85
CA SER A 78 -24.29 12.07 -3.76
C SER A 78 -25.32 11.01 -4.11
N ARG A 79 -24.95 9.73 -3.91
CA ARG A 79 -25.82 8.57 -4.15
C ARG A 79 -25.70 7.59 -3.01
N ARG A 80 -26.84 7.08 -2.55
CA ARG A 80 -26.86 5.89 -1.70
C ARG A 80 -26.62 4.64 -2.54
N LEU A 81 -25.82 3.73 -2.00
CA LEU A 81 -25.60 2.42 -2.60
C LEU A 81 -26.67 1.46 -2.10
N ARG A 82 -26.94 0.46 -2.95
CA ARG A 82 -27.86 -0.64 -2.66
C ARG A 82 -27.13 -1.97 -2.80
N PHE A 83 -27.68 -3.02 -2.21
CA PHE A 83 -27.20 -4.39 -2.28
C PHE A 83 -28.38 -5.31 -2.59
N GLY A 84 -28.53 -5.71 -3.86
CA GLY A 84 -29.72 -6.46 -4.30
C GLY A 84 -31.02 -5.70 -4.03
N GLY A 85 -31.01 -4.38 -4.24
CA GLY A 85 -32.14 -3.46 -4.02
C GLY A 85 -32.30 -2.96 -2.58
N ARG A 86 -31.51 -3.44 -1.62
CA ARG A 86 -31.63 -3.10 -0.18
C ARG A 86 -30.58 -2.05 0.23
N ASP A 87 -30.90 -1.20 1.21
CA ASP A 87 -29.95 -0.21 1.76
C ASP A 87 -28.85 -0.84 2.63
N ARG A 88 -29.12 -2.04 3.16
CA ARG A 88 -28.27 -2.75 4.10
C ARG A 88 -27.91 -4.14 3.61
N VAL A 89 -26.79 -4.66 4.07
CA VAL A 89 -26.34 -6.03 3.81
C VAL A 89 -25.60 -6.59 5.01
N SER A 90 -25.94 -7.83 5.35
CA SER A 90 -25.18 -8.63 6.30
C SER A 90 -24.07 -9.40 5.57
N LEU A 91 -22.87 -9.37 6.13
CA LEU A 91 -21.73 -10.15 5.68
C LEU A 91 -21.40 -11.23 6.72
N PRO A 92 -21.60 -12.53 6.40
CA PRO A 92 -21.14 -13.61 7.27
C PRO A 92 -19.60 -13.64 7.35
N PRO A 93 -19.00 -14.44 8.26
CA PRO A 93 -17.57 -14.67 8.30
C PRO A 93 -16.99 -15.03 6.93
N GLY A 94 -15.97 -14.29 6.48
CA GLY A 94 -15.36 -14.49 5.16
C GLY A 94 -16.20 -13.98 3.97
N GLY A 95 -17.35 -13.34 4.24
CA GLY A 95 -18.30 -12.91 3.22
C GLY A 95 -17.77 -11.80 2.31
N VAL A 96 -18.35 -11.73 1.11
CA VAL A 96 -18.14 -10.66 0.11
C VAL A 96 -19.50 -10.13 -0.32
N ALA A 97 -19.68 -8.81 -0.32
CA ALA A 97 -20.85 -8.13 -0.87
C ALA A 97 -20.41 -7.15 -1.95
N LEU A 98 -21.14 -7.13 -3.06
CA LEU A 98 -20.98 -6.16 -4.13
C LEU A 98 -22.21 -5.27 -4.12
N SER A 99 -22.00 -3.95 -4.21
CA SER A 99 -23.11 -3.03 -4.41
C SER A 99 -23.77 -3.26 -5.77
N ASP A 100 -25.03 -2.85 -5.87
CA ASP A 100 -25.72 -2.59 -7.13
C ASP A 100 -24.94 -1.54 -7.95
N PRO A 101 -25.09 -1.50 -9.28
CA PRO A 101 -24.35 -0.57 -10.11
C PRO A 101 -24.88 0.84 -9.86
N ILE A 102 -23.97 1.79 -9.66
CA ILE A 102 -24.34 3.19 -9.52
C ILE A 102 -24.74 3.72 -10.90
N GLU A 103 -25.96 4.25 -10.99
CA GLU A 103 -26.47 4.86 -12.21
C GLU A 103 -25.74 6.17 -12.53
N GLY A 104 -25.48 6.40 -13.81
CA GLY A 104 -24.81 7.58 -14.31
C GLY A 104 -23.35 7.34 -14.73
N THR A 105 -22.68 8.43 -15.08
CA THR A 105 -21.27 8.44 -15.49
C THR A 105 -20.47 9.24 -14.48
N ILE A 106 -19.41 8.65 -13.93
CA ILE A 106 -18.43 9.37 -13.15
C ILE A 106 -17.31 9.79 -14.09
N ALA A 107 -16.99 11.08 -14.10
CA ALA A 107 -15.97 11.63 -14.98
C ALA A 107 -14.58 11.03 -14.70
N ALA A 108 -13.72 11.10 -15.71
CA ALA A 108 -12.30 10.80 -15.57
C ALA A 108 -11.64 11.61 -14.44
N TRP A 109 -10.66 11.02 -13.75
CA TRP A 109 -9.89 11.65 -12.66
C TRP A 109 -10.76 12.24 -11.53
N SER A 110 -11.94 11.70 -11.28
CA SER A 110 -12.78 12.16 -10.18
C SER A 110 -12.22 11.65 -8.86
N ASP A 111 -12.23 12.50 -7.84
CA ASP A 111 -12.11 12.06 -6.46
C ASP A 111 -13.48 11.64 -5.95
N VAL A 112 -13.53 10.45 -5.38
CA VAL A 112 -14.73 9.79 -4.90
C VAL A 112 -14.57 9.52 -3.42
N THR A 113 -15.53 10.01 -2.65
CA THR A 113 -15.61 9.75 -1.21
C THR A 113 -16.72 8.76 -0.93
N VAL A 114 -16.43 7.76 -0.11
CA VAL A 114 -17.39 6.75 0.32
C VAL A 114 -17.57 6.86 1.83
N ARG A 115 -18.82 7.03 2.26
CA ARG A 115 -19.23 6.92 3.65
C ARG A 115 -19.86 5.56 3.88
N THR A 116 -19.36 4.82 4.86
CA THR A 116 -19.85 3.50 5.25
C THR A 116 -20.21 3.53 6.72
N PHE A 117 -21.47 3.24 7.02
CA PHE A 117 -21.88 2.85 8.37
C PHE A 117 -21.81 1.34 8.50
N ASP A 118 -20.98 0.88 9.43
CA ASP A 118 -20.86 -0.53 9.78
C ASP A 118 -21.18 -0.76 11.25
N ARG A 119 -21.66 -1.97 11.56
CA ARG A 119 -22.03 -2.38 12.91
C ARG A 119 -21.63 -3.83 13.16
N VAL A 120 -21.14 -4.08 14.37
CA VAL A 120 -20.91 -5.42 14.92
C VAL A 120 -21.47 -5.49 16.33
N ALA A 121 -21.73 -6.70 16.82
CA ALA A 121 -22.09 -6.90 18.22
C ALA A 121 -20.95 -6.43 19.15
N LEU A 122 -21.29 -6.05 20.39
CA LEU A 122 -20.28 -5.77 21.41
C LEU A 122 -19.39 -7.00 21.62
N GLY A 123 -18.07 -6.82 21.65
CA GLY A 123 -17.09 -7.92 21.66
C GLY A 123 -16.85 -8.56 20.30
N GLY A 124 -17.58 -8.16 19.26
CA GLY A 124 -17.33 -8.53 17.88
C GLY A 124 -16.17 -7.75 17.27
N SER A 125 -15.55 -8.32 16.25
CA SER A 125 -14.49 -7.70 15.47
C SER A 125 -15.01 -7.25 14.11
N ARG A 126 -14.29 -6.34 13.47
CA ARG A 126 -14.55 -5.89 12.09
C ARG A 126 -13.25 -5.72 11.32
N PRO A 127 -13.26 -5.84 9.99
CA PRO A 127 -12.07 -5.56 9.21
C PRO A 127 -11.69 -4.06 9.24
N GLY A 128 -10.41 -3.78 9.01
CA GLY A 128 -9.89 -2.45 8.74
C GLY A 128 -8.46 -2.47 8.22
N GLY A 129 -7.78 -1.33 8.24
CA GLY A 129 -6.38 -1.23 7.81
C GLY A 129 -6.12 -0.32 6.61
N LEU A 130 -7.14 0.39 6.11
CA LEU A 130 -6.90 1.54 5.26
C LEU A 130 -6.31 2.67 6.11
N VAL A 131 -5.05 3.03 5.85
CA VAL A 131 -4.37 4.14 6.52
C VAL A 131 -5.12 5.44 6.20
N ARG A 132 -5.34 6.33 7.16
CA ARG A 132 -6.06 7.58 6.90
C ARG A 132 -5.21 8.55 6.07
N GLN A 133 -5.82 9.19 5.08
CA GLN A 133 -5.29 10.36 4.36
C GLN A 133 -6.12 11.61 4.67
N ALA A 134 -5.77 12.29 5.76
CA ALA A 134 -6.49 13.49 6.22
C ALA A 134 -6.57 14.60 5.15
N PHE A 135 -5.55 14.74 4.29
CA PHE A 135 -5.55 15.73 3.21
C PHE A 135 -6.62 15.45 2.14
N ARG A 136 -7.20 14.24 2.10
CA ARG A 136 -8.33 13.87 1.24
C ARG A 136 -9.67 13.88 1.98
N GLY A 137 -9.69 14.41 3.20
CA GLY A 137 -10.86 14.44 4.06
C GLY A 137 -11.21 13.08 4.67
N GLU A 138 -10.34 12.07 4.64
CA GLU A 138 -10.66 10.79 5.26
C GLU A 138 -10.76 10.91 6.79
N ALA A 139 -11.81 10.32 7.35
CA ALA A 139 -12.14 10.41 8.77
C ALA A 139 -12.92 9.16 9.21
N CYS A 140 -13.00 8.95 10.52
CA CYS A 140 -13.74 7.83 11.07
C CYS A 140 -14.15 8.11 12.52
N GLU A 141 -15.37 7.71 12.83
CA GLU A 141 -16.06 8.02 14.07
C GLU A 141 -16.73 6.78 14.67
N LEU A 142 -16.62 6.61 15.99
CA LEU A 142 -17.39 5.61 16.76
C LEU A 142 -18.80 6.12 17.06
N VAL A 143 -19.80 5.25 16.97
CA VAL A 143 -21.22 5.61 17.05
C VAL A 143 -21.94 4.71 18.06
N GLY A 144 -22.25 5.26 19.23
CA GLY A 144 -22.76 4.52 20.39
C GLY A 144 -24.26 4.41 20.62
N GLY A 145 -25.06 4.74 19.62
CA GLY A 145 -26.52 4.70 19.72
C GLY A 145 -27.20 4.38 18.40
N ASP A 146 -28.42 4.91 18.23
CA ASP A 146 -29.16 4.78 16.99
C ASP A 146 -28.44 5.48 15.83
N LEU A 147 -28.49 4.84 14.66
CA LEU A 147 -27.79 5.32 13.47
C LEU A 147 -28.53 6.50 12.86
N ASP A 148 -27.92 7.68 12.89
CA ASP A 148 -28.36 8.78 12.04
C ASP A 148 -27.86 8.58 10.60
N LEU A 149 -28.61 7.80 9.83
CA LEU A 149 -28.27 7.54 8.42
C LEU A 149 -28.27 8.81 7.56
N ARG A 150 -28.80 9.97 8.00
CA ARG A 150 -28.68 11.23 7.24
C ARG A 150 -27.22 11.65 7.07
N ARG A 151 -26.36 11.27 8.02
CA ARG A 151 -24.90 11.53 7.99
C ARG A 151 -24.16 10.83 6.85
N LEU A 152 -24.79 9.86 6.16
CA LEU A 152 -24.24 9.32 4.92
C LEU A 152 -24.18 10.35 3.80
N ALA A 153 -25.13 11.29 3.74
CA ALA A 153 -25.18 12.30 2.69
C ALA A 153 -24.60 13.66 3.14
N GLU A 154 -24.70 13.99 4.43
CA GLU A 154 -24.51 15.35 4.95
C GLU A 154 -23.66 15.39 6.21
N GLY A 155 -23.20 16.59 6.60
CA GLY A 155 -22.44 16.83 7.82
C GLY A 155 -21.00 16.31 7.77
N ASP A 156 -20.24 16.59 8.84
CA ASP A 156 -18.87 16.13 9.01
C ASP A 156 -18.83 14.75 9.67
N VAL A 157 -17.75 14.01 9.41
CA VAL A 157 -17.41 12.79 10.13
C VAL A 157 -16.32 13.17 11.10
N GLU A 158 -16.58 13.02 12.40
CA GLU A 158 -15.58 13.33 13.41
C GLU A 158 -14.41 12.35 13.31
N HIS A 159 -13.28 12.73 13.92
CA HIS A 159 -12.13 11.86 13.99
C HIS A 159 -11.78 11.58 15.44
N ASN A 160 -12.26 10.45 15.94
CA ASN A 160 -12.04 10.00 17.32
C ASN A 160 -11.50 8.56 17.42
N VAL A 161 -10.96 8.02 16.31
CA VAL A 161 -10.35 6.68 16.24
C VAL A 161 -8.91 6.75 15.75
N SER A 162 -8.13 5.70 16.02
CA SER A 162 -6.74 5.59 15.56
C SER A 162 -6.61 5.53 14.04
N ASP A 163 -5.46 5.98 13.54
CA ASP A 163 -5.08 5.85 12.13
C ASP A 163 -5.11 4.37 11.70
N GLY A 164 -5.72 4.09 10.56
CA GLY A 164 -5.92 2.72 10.07
C GLY A 164 -7.23 2.07 10.51
N GLY A 165 -8.02 2.73 11.36
CA GLY A 165 -9.32 2.28 11.87
C GLY A 165 -10.48 2.42 10.87
N LEU A 166 -10.22 2.69 9.60
CA LEU A 166 -11.25 2.87 8.57
C LEU A 166 -11.68 1.54 7.98
N TYR A 167 -12.95 1.47 7.62
CA TYR A 167 -13.53 0.38 6.82
C TYR A 167 -14.43 0.93 5.75
N GLY A 168 -14.47 0.22 4.65
CA GLY A 168 -15.33 0.53 3.53
C GLY A 168 -14.97 -0.39 2.38
N PRO A 169 -15.10 0.09 1.14
CA PRO A 169 -14.84 -0.75 -0.01
C PRO A 169 -13.36 -1.13 -0.09
N CYS A 170 -13.07 -2.38 -0.42
CA CYS A 170 -11.71 -2.85 -0.70
C CYS A 170 -11.39 -2.94 -2.19
N LEU A 171 -12.41 -2.77 -3.04
CA LEU A 171 -12.30 -2.82 -4.49
C LEU A 171 -13.42 -2.00 -5.13
N ALA A 172 -13.13 -1.32 -6.23
CA ALA A 172 -14.13 -0.69 -7.09
C ALA A 172 -13.99 -1.17 -8.53
N VAL A 173 -15.12 -1.42 -9.19
CA VAL A 173 -15.17 -1.85 -10.59
C VAL A 173 -16.24 -1.09 -11.36
N GLY A 174 -15.95 -0.77 -12.63
CA GLY A 174 -16.87 -0.11 -13.54
C GLY A 174 -17.09 -0.91 -14.81
N GLU A 175 -18.18 -0.59 -15.51
CA GLU A 175 -18.51 -1.14 -16.83
C GLU A 175 -17.80 -0.37 -17.96
N GLY A 176 -17.52 0.92 -17.74
CA GLY A 176 -16.71 1.74 -18.64
C GLY A 176 -15.25 1.30 -18.68
N TRP A 177 -14.72 1.09 -19.88
CA TRP A 177 -13.32 0.75 -20.16
C TRP A 177 -12.97 1.12 -21.60
N ASP A 178 -11.82 1.76 -21.80
CA ASP A 178 -11.37 2.25 -23.11
C ASP A 178 -10.40 1.30 -23.84
N GLY A 179 -10.28 0.05 -23.38
CA GLY A 179 -9.48 -1.00 -24.01
C GLY A 179 -8.02 -1.08 -23.56
N ARG A 180 -7.52 -0.13 -22.77
CA ARG A 180 -6.13 -0.19 -22.26
C ARG A 180 -5.92 -1.30 -21.23
N ALA A 181 -4.67 -1.62 -20.90
CA ALA A 181 -4.42 -2.55 -19.81
C ALA A 181 -4.96 -2.08 -18.45
N VAL A 182 -5.48 -3.04 -17.71
CA VAL A 182 -5.91 -2.92 -16.31
C VAL A 182 -5.14 -3.97 -15.51
N VAL A 183 -4.55 -3.55 -14.40
CA VAL A 183 -3.51 -4.33 -13.71
C VAL A 183 -3.97 -4.83 -12.35
N LEU A 184 -3.87 -6.13 -12.12
CA LEU A 184 -3.91 -6.70 -10.77
C LEU A 184 -2.50 -6.63 -10.17
N SER A 185 -2.30 -5.81 -9.15
CA SER A 185 -1.04 -5.75 -8.40
C SER A 185 -1.09 -6.75 -7.24
N VAL A 186 -0.17 -7.72 -7.26
CA VAL A 186 0.08 -8.66 -6.15
C VAL A 186 1.52 -8.49 -5.68
N GLY A 187 1.74 -8.54 -4.37
CA GLY A 187 3.07 -8.35 -3.80
C GLY A 187 3.06 -8.39 -2.29
N ASP A 188 4.16 -7.94 -1.69
CA ASP A 188 4.34 -7.94 -0.24
C ASP A 188 4.29 -6.53 0.38
N SER A 189 5.04 -6.31 1.46
CA SER A 189 5.10 -5.04 2.17
C SER A 189 5.72 -3.92 1.32
N ILE A 190 6.54 -4.24 0.32
CA ILE A 190 7.23 -3.24 -0.50
C ILE A 190 6.26 -2.65 -1.54
N SER A 191 5.52 -3.48 -2.28
CA SER A 191 4.43 -2.98 -3.15
C SER A 191 3.28 -2.37 -2.35
N PHE A 192 2.97 -2.88 -1.16
CA PHE A 192 2.01 -2.27 -0.24
C PHE A 192 2.43 -0.86 0.18
N GLY A 193 3.73 -0.61 0.34
CA GLY A 193 4.31 0.67 0.77
C GLY A 193 4.43 0.78 2.29
N GLN A 194 5.00 -0.23 2.96
CA GLN A 194 5.06 -0.36 4.43
C GLN A 194 5.72 0.83 5.19
N GLU A 195 6.45 1.71 4.52
CA GLU A 195 7.03 2.94 5.11
C GLU A 195 6.27 4.22 4.71
N ASP A 196 5.27 4.09 3.83
CA ASP A 196 4.35 5.19 3.55
C ASP A 196 3.32 5.36 4.67
N GLY A 197 2.89 6.60 4.86
CA GLY A 197 1.78 6.95 5.73
C GLY A 197 0.85 7.92 5.03
N GLY A 198 -0.27 8.22 5.70
CA GLY A 198 -1.24 9.22 5.22
C GLY A 198 -0.58 10.48 4.65
N PRO A 199 0.31 11.16 5.39
CA PRO A 199 0.97 12.37 4.92
C PRO A 199 1.97 12.22 3.75
N THR A 200 2.41 10.99 3.42
CA THR A 200 3.40 10.74 2.36
C THR A 200 2.81 10.11 1.09
N ALA A 201 1.50 9.88 1.08
CA ALA A 201 0.79 9.50 -0.13
C ALA A 201 0.95 10.55 -1.22
N ASP A 202 0.79 10.14 -2.48
CA ASP A 202 0.60 11.14 -3.54
C ASP A 202 -0.81 11.77 -3.47
N ALA A 203 -1.07 12.77 -4.31
CA ALA A 203 -2.34 13.48 -4.33
C ALA A 203 -3.57 12.58 -4.57
N ARG A 204 -3.37 11.39 -5.15
CA ARG A 204 -4.41 10.40 -5.47
C ARG A 204 -4.43 9.22 -4.51
N GLY A 205 -3.64 9.35 -3.46
CA GLY A 205 -3.60 8.47 -2.31
C GLY A 205 -2.79 7.20 -2.49
N ASN A 206 -1.94 7.11 -3.50
CA ASN A 206 -1.16 5.91 -3.75
C ASN A 206 0.01 5.77 -2.77
N PHE A 207 0.26 4.53 -2.38
CA PHE A 207 1.41 4.08 -1.59
C PHE A 207 2.24 3.07 -2.37
N GLY A 208 3.50 2.91 -1.98
CA GLY A 208 4.45 2.07 -2.70
C GLY A 208 4.82 2.65 -4.07
N TYR A 209 5.74 1.98 -4.76
CA TYR A 209 6.20 2.42 -6.07
C TYR A 209 5.31 1.89 -7.21
N VAL A 210 4.69 0.73 -7.01
CA VAL A 210 3.82 0.07 -8.00
C VAL A 210 2.58 0.92 -8.27
N ALA A 211 1.79 1.22 -7.23
CA ALA A 211 0.57 2.02 -7.38
C ALA A 211 0.86 3.42 -7.95
N ARG A 212 1.87 4.12 -7.43
CA ARG A 212 2.30 5.44 -7.94
C ARG A 212 2.72 5.39 -9.40
N GLY A 213 3.40 4.31 -9.81
CA GLY A 213 3.87 4.11 -11.17
C GLY A 213 2.73 3.76 -12.14
N LEU A 214 1.73 3.00 -11.70
CA LEU A 214 0.56 2.67 -12.52
C LEU A 214 -0.33 3.89 -12.73
N ASP A 215 -0.60 4.67 -11.68
CA ASP A 215 -1.58 5.79 -11.69
C ASP A 215 -1.00 7.18 -12.02
N THR A 216 0.22 7.27 -12.55
CA THR A 216 0.76 8.55 -13.05
C THR A 216 0.35 8.85 -14.50
N ARG A 217 0.19 10.15 -14.79
CA ARG A 217 0.00 10.72 -16.13
C ARG A 217 1.27 10.76 -16.97
N ASP A 218 2.42 10.50 -16.35
CA ASP A 218 3.66 10.36 -17.12
C ASP A 218 3.63 8.99 -17.83
N GLY A 219 3.31 9.00 -19.13
CA GLY A 219 2.84 7.83 -19.86
C GLY A 219 1.33 7.63 -19.75
N LEU A 220 0.83 6.41 -20.02
CA LEU A 220 -0.59 6.07 -19.87
C LEU A 220 -0.90 5.72 -18.41
N SER A 221 -1.93 6.28 -17.78
CA SER A 221 -2.39 5.79 -16.47
C SER A 221 -3.05 4.42 -16.65
N LEU A 222 -2.65 3.45 -15.85
CA LEU A 222 -3.22 2.10 -15.86
C LEU A 222 -4.08 1.92 -14.60
N PRO A 223 -5.40 1.71 -14.75
CA PRO A 223 -6.26 1.34 -13.63
C PRO A 223 -5.74 0.06 -12.99
N TYR A 224 -5.84 -0.03 -11.67
CA TYR A 224 -5.32 -1.18 -10.96
C TYR A 224 -6.12 -1.50 -9.71
N ALA A 225 -5.92 -2.71 -9.19
CA ALA A 225 -6.27 -3.06 -7.82
C ALA A 225 -5.02 -3.56 -7.09
N GLN A 226 -4.87 -3.20 -5.82
CA GLN A 226 -3.73 -3.63 -5.01
C GLN A 226 -4.17 -4.72 -4.03
N LEU A 227 -3.71 -5.94 -4.26
CA LEU A 227 -3.91 -7.09 -3.37
C LEU A 227 -2.60 -7.52 -2.69
N ALA A 228 -1.65 -6.59 -2.59
CA ALA A 228 -0.40 -6.76 -1.86
C ALA A 228 -0.67 -6.96 -0.36
N VAL A 229 0.03 -7.91 0.25
CA VAL A 229 -0.12 -8.25 1.67
C VAL A 229 1.24 -8.17 2.35
N PRO A 230 1.45 -7.25 3.29
CA PRO A 230 2.71 -7.15 4.03
C PRO A 230 3.15 -8.48 4.63
N ALA A 231 4.44 -8.79 4.48
CA ALA A 231 5.10 -10.04 4.89
C ALA A 231 4.69 -11.33 4.14
N SER A 232 3.77 -11.26 3.17
CA SER A 232 3.42 -12.46 2.38
C SER A 232 4.60 -12.94 1.53
N ALA A 233 4.74 -14.25 1.40
CA ALA A 233 5.76 -14.88 0.55
C ALA A 233 5.10 -15.88 -0.41
N PRO A 234 5.53 -15.97 -1.68
CA PRO A 234 5.08 -16.96 -2.66
C PRO A 234 4.86 -18.37 -2.10
N SER A 235 5.81 -18.91 -1.34
CA SER A 235 5.70 -20.26 -0.76
C SER A 235 4.54 -20.45 0.23
N GLU A 236 3.86 -19.37 0.61
CA GLU A 236 2.76 -19.34 1.57
C GLU A 236 1.42 -18.97 0.93
N VAL A 237 1.42 -18.48 -0.31
CA VAL A 237 0.22 -17.95 -0.96
C VAL A 237 -0.07 -18.55 -2.33
N SER A 238 0.78 -19.45 -2.86
CA SER A 238 0.58 -20.13 -4.14
C SER A 238 -0.53 -21.21 -4.15
N SER A 239 -1.60 -21.03 -3.38
CA SER A 239 -2.80 -21.88 -3.47
C SER A 239 -4.06 -21.15 -2.97
N GLN A 240 -5.23 -21.78 -3.18
CA GLN A 240 -6.52 -21.32 -2.66
C GLN A 240 -6.91 -22.05 -1.36
N ASP A 241 -5.95 -22.67 -0.68
CA ASP A 241 -6.22 -23.28 0.62
C ASP A 241 -6.56 -22.22 1.67
N VAL A 242 -7.22 -22.64 2.75
CA VAL A 242 -7.57 -21.74 3.86
C VAL A 242 -6.32 -21.03 4.37
N GLY A 243 -6.38 -19.70 4.38
CA GLY A 243 -5.29 -18.86 4.87
C GLY A 243 -4.23 -18.47 3.85
N HIS A 244 -4.37 -18.87 2.58
CA HIS A 244 -3.43 -18.55 1.49
C HIS A 244 -3.92 -17.38 0.61
N PHE A 245 -4.25 -17.59 -0.67
CA PHE A 245 -4.81 -16.57 -1.57
C PHE A 245 -6.33 -16.70 -1.74
N ARG A 246 -6.96 -17.56 -0.94
CA ARG A 246 -8.36 -17.97 -1.10
C ARG A 246 -9.34 -16.80 -1.11
N ARG A 247 -9.30 -15.93 -0.11
CA ARG A 247 -10.26 -14.82 0.07
C ARG A 247 -10.07 -13.74 -0.99
N ARG A 248 -8.83 -13.44 -1.37
CA ARG A 248 -8.52 -12.59 -2.52
C ARG A 248 -9.07 -13.17 -3.83
N PHE A 249 -8.94 -14.48 -4.05
CA PHE A 249 -9.51 -15.16 -5.21
C PHE A 249 -11.06 -15.13 -5.20
N GLU A 250 -11.69 -15.39 -4.06
CA GLU A 250 -13.15 -15.36 -3.91
C GLU A 250 -13.72 -13.95 -4.16
N LEU A 251 -13.03 -12.89 -3.70
CA LEU A 251 -13.37 -11.49 -4.00
C LEU A 251 -13.33 -11.20 -5.51
N LEU A 252 -12.24 -11.56 -6.18
CA LEU A 252 -12.11 -11.38 -7.63
C LEU A 252 -13.14 -12.22 -8.40
N SER A 253 -13.42 -13.43 -7.93
CA SER A 253 -14.41 -14.33 -8.52
C SER A 253 -15.83 -13.79 -8.38
N ALA A 254 -16.15 -13.13 -7.26
CA ALA A 254 -17.43 -12.45 -7.09
C ALA A 254 -17.64 -11.37 -8.15
N VAL A 255 -16.60 -10.59 -8.45
CA VAL A 255 -16.62 -9.62 -9.53
C VAL A 255 -16.71 -10.29 -10.90
N ARG A 256 -15.94 -11.37 -11.15
CA ARG A 256 -15.98 -12.11 -12.42
C ARG A 256 -17.38 -12.59 -12.76
N ARG A 257 -18.16 -13.03 -11.78
CA ARG A 257 -19.56 -13.49 -11.97
C ARG A 257 -20.50 -12.41 -12.52
N LEU A 258 -20.17 -11.12 -12.38
CA LEU A 258 -21.01 -10.03 -12.92
C LEU A 258 -20.98 -9.95 -14.46
N GLY A 259 -19.85 -10.33 -15.08
CA GLY A 259 -19.64 -10.12 -16.52
C GLY A 259 -18.89 -11.24 -17.23
N GLY A 260 -18.67 -12.38 -16.58
CA GLY A 260 -17.99 -13.56 -17.13
C GLY A 260 -16.46 -13.46 -17.27
N ARG A 261 -15.87 -12.28 -17.04
CA ARG A 261 -14.44 -11.99 -17.23
C ARG A 261 -13.77 -11.44 -15.98
N TRP A 262 -12.47 -11.65 -15.85
CA TRP A 262 -11.69 -10.98 -14.80
C TRP A 262 -11.74 -9.45 -14.96
N PRO A 263 -11.73 -8.68 -13.86
CA PRO A 263 -11.81 -7.21 -13.92
C PRO A 263 -10.48 -6.53 -14.31
N PHE A 264 -9.52 -7.30 -14.81
CA PHE A 264 -8.18 -6.88 -15.22
C PHE A 264 -7.74 -7.66 -16.45
N THR A 265 -6.66 -7.19 -17.07
CA THR A 265 -6.03 -7.81 -18.25
C THR A 265 -4.62 -8.32 -17.98
N HIS A 266 -3.96 -7.80 -16.95
CA HIS A 266 -2.55 -8.06 -16.66
C HIS A 266 -2.36 -8.26 -15.16
N ILE A 267 -1.33 -9.01 -14.78
CA ILE A 267 -0.90 -9.17 -13.39
C ILE A 267 0.49 -8.55 -13.26
N LEU A 268 0.69 -7.69 -12.27
CA LEU A 268 2.01 -7.24 -11.84
C LEU A 268 2.33 -7.92 -10.51
N SER A 269 3.36 -8.77 -10.52
CA SER A 269 3.85 -9.51 -9.36
C SER A 269 5.13 -8.88 -8.82
N GLU A 270 5.09 -8.40 -7.59
CA GLU A 270 6.23 -7.82 -6.87
C GLU A 270 6.82 -8.78 -5.80
N HIS A 271 6.24 -9.96 -5.63
CA HIS A 271 6.68 -10.93 -4.63
C HIS A 271 8.12 -11.43 -4.81
N GLY A 272 8.70 -11.91 -3.71
CA GLY A 272 9.87 -12.79 -3.66
C GLY A 272 10.89 -12.42 -2.58
N VAL A 273 10.81 -11.20 -2.05
CA VAL A 273 11.72 -10.72 -0.99
C VAL A 273 11.58 -11.56 0.28
N ASN A 274 10.36 -11.86 0.73
CA ASN A 274 10.15 -12.60 1.97
C ASN A 274 10.63 -14.06 1.90
N ASP A 275 10.54 -14.70 0.74
CA ASP A 275 11.11 -16.04 0.54
C ASP A 275 12.65 -16.01 0.49
N SER A 276 13.22 -14.94 -0.06
CA SER A 276 14.67 -14.72 -0.08
C SER A 276 15.31 -14.49 1.29
N TYR A 277 14.49 -14.30 2.34
CA TYR A 277 14.98 -14.15 3.72
C TYR A 277 15.46 -15.45 4.35
N ALA A 278 14.93 -16.59 3.90
CA ALA A 278 15.23 -17.89 4.46
C ALA A 278 16.58 -18.43 3.93
N SER A 279 17.16 -19.39 4.64
CA SER A 279 18.33 -20.18 4.22
C SER A 279 18.09 -21.06 2.98
N LYS A 280 17.12 -20.69 2.13
CA LYS A 280 16.79 -21.34 0.87
C LYS A 280 17.90 -21.03 -0.14
N ASP A 281 18.42 -22.07 -0.77
CA ASP A 281 19.32 -21.91 -1.91
C ASP A 281 18.58 -21.32 -3.12
N TRP A 282 19.33 -20.83 -4.10
CA TRP A 282 18.76 -20.16 -5.27
C TRP A 282 17.84 -21.05 -6.13
N ARG A 283 18.05 -22.38 -6.18
CA ARG A 283 17.18 -23.29 -6.94
C ARG A 283 15.85 -23.50 -6.23
N SER A 284 15.89 -23.57 -4.90
CA SER A 284 14.68 -23.62 -4.08
C SER A 284 13.84 -22.35 -4.25
N LEU A 285 14.48 -21.17 -4.23
CA LEU A 285 13.81 -19.90 -4.51
C LEU A 285 13.25 -19.82 -5.94
N GLN A 286 14.01 -20.32 -6.93
CA GLN A 286 13.56 -20.41 -8.31
C GLN A 286 12.27 -21.26 -8.42
N GLY A 287 12.24 -22.44 -7.82
CA GLY A 287 11.07 -23.32 -7.82
C GLY A 287 9.84 -22.67 -7.19
N ILE A 288 10.02 -22.01 -6.04
CA ILE A 288 8.95 -21.28 -5.35
C ILE A 288 8.35 -20.16 -6.23
N MET A 289 9.21 -19.40 -6.91
CA MET A 289 8.75 -18.35 -7.82
C MET A 289 8.02 -18.94 -9.04
N GLN A 290 8.52 -20.05 -9.59
CA GLN A 290 7.84 -20.77 -10.67
C GLN A 290 6.44 -21.22 -10.22
N ASP A 291 6.32 -21.87 -9.05
CA ASP A 291 5.04 -22.33 -8.51
C ASP A 291 4.03 -21.19 -8.33
N TRP A 292 4.51 -20.00 -7.96
CA TRP A 292 3.69 -18.79 -7.83
C TRP A 292 3.18 -18.29 -9.18
N TRP A 293 4.05 -18.18 -10.19
CA TRP A 293 3.61 -17.73 -11.51
C TRP A 293 2.67 -18.75 -12.16
N ASP A 294 2.96 -20.03 -12.01
CA ASP A 294 2.10 -21.14 -12.41
C ASP A 294 0.72 -21.09 -11.75
N PHE A 295 0.67 -20.78 -10.45
CA PHE A 295 -0.58 -20.58 -9.72
C PHE A 295 -1.37 -19.39 -10.28
N LEU A 296 -0.73 -18.24 -10.49
CA LEU A 296 -1.37 -17.05 -11.04
C LEU A 296 -1.89 -17.29 -12.46
N ASP A 297 -1.06 -17.87 -13.33
CA ASP A 297 -1.38 -18.17 -14.72
C ASP A 297 -2.63 -19.05 -14.83
N ARG A 298 -2.66 -20.18 -14.10
CA ARG A 298 -3.82 -21.09 -14.08
C ARG A 298 -5.05 -20.48 -13.41
N SER A 299 -4.86 -19.66 -12.37
CA SER A 299 -5.99 -19.09 -11.61
C SER A 299 -6.71 -17.99 -12.39
N PHE A 300 -6.02 -17.31 -13.31
CA PHE A 300 -6.52 -16.11 -13.97
C PHE A 300 -6.55 -16.20 -15.50
N ASP A 301 -6.87 -17.40 -16.01
CA ASP A 301 -7.07 -17.69 -17.43
C ASP A 301 -5.89 -17.19 -18.32
N HIS A 302 -4.65 -17.43 -17.86
CA HIS A 302 -3.41 -17.05 -18.55
C HIS A 302 -3.23 -15.54 -18.76
N ALA A 303 -3.74 -14.70 -17.85
CA ALA A 303 -3.48 -13.27 -17.88
C ALA A 303 -1.95 -13.00 -17.86
N PRO A 304 -1.42 -12.16 -18.78
CA PRO A 304 0.00 -11.84 -18.84
C PRO A 304 0.58 -11.39 -17.50
N ILE A 305 1.67 -12.04 -17.07
CA ILE A 305 2.35 -11.76 -15.80
C ILE A 305 3.61 -10.93 -16.04
N VAL A 306 3.68 -9.78 -15.38
CA VAL A 306 4.85 -8.92 -15.32
C VAL A 306 5.46 -9.03 -13.93
N GLN A 307 6.70 -9.49 -13.83
CA GLN A 307 7.40 -9.66 -12.55
C GLN A 307 8.40 -8.52 -12.32
N THR A 308 8.44 -7.94 -11.11
CA THR A 308 9.53 -7.04 -10.75
C THR A 308 10.75 -7.83 -10.26
N THR A 309 11.96 -7.35 -10.52
CA THR A 309 13.13 -7.85 -9.78
C THR A 309 13.12 -7.30 -8.35
N TYR A 310 14.09 -7.72 -7.54
CA TYR A 310 14.06 -7.50 -6.11
C TYR A 310 14.75 -6.19 -5.67
N THR A 311 14.34 -5.64 -4.52
CA THR A 311 15.08 -4.58 -3.79
C THR A 311 16.45 -5.06 -3.29
N PRO A 312 17.34 -4.22 -2.73
CA PRO A 312 18.45 -4.72 -1.91
C PRO A 312 17.96 -5.15 -0.52
N ARG A 313 18.77 -5.96 0.17
CA ARG A 313 18.59 -6.28 1.59
C ARG A 313 19.92 -6.15 2.30
N SER A 314 20.01 -5.19 3.19
CA SER A 314 21.26 -4.92 3.92
C SER A 314 21.00 -4.78 5.43
N LEU A 315 22.07 -4.88 6.21
CA LEU A 315 22.10 -4.67 7.65
C LEU A 315 22.89 -3.42 7.95
N SER A 316 22.51 -2.68 9.00
CA SER A 316 23.30 -1.56 9.52
C SER A 316 23.21 -1.53 11.06
N PRO A 317 23.98 -2.39 11.76
CA PRO A 317 23.84 -2.59 13.19
C PRO A 317 24.33 -1.38 14.01
N GLY A 318 25.38 -0.70 13.56
CA GLY A 318 25.99 0.46 14.22
C GLY A 318 25.20 1.76 14.00
N PRO A 319 25.48 2.82 14.79
CA PRO A 319 24.67 4.05 14.94
C PRO A 319 24.36 4.86 13.66
N ASP A 320 25.06 4.59 12.55
CA ASP A 320 24.89 5.27 11.26
C ASP A 320 23.58 4.95 10.50
N ALA A 321 22.93 3.82 10.80
CA ALA A 321 21.66 3.37 10.19
C ALA A 321 21.55 3.65 8.67
N PHE A 322 22.31 2.95 7.83
CA PHE A 322 22.23 3.07 6.36
C PHE A 322 22.59 4.44 5.75
N THR A 323 23.02 5.44 6.53
CA THR A 323 23.40 6.76 5.99
C THR A 323 24.73 6.75 5.22
N THR A 324 25.56 5.73 5.38
CA THR A 324 26.83 5.52 4.66
C THR A 324 26.92 4.09 4.12
N LEU A 325 27.74 3.85 3.10
CA LEU A 325 27.95 2.49 2.56
C LEU A 325 28.78 1.63 3.51
N ALA A 326 29.78 2.23 4.19
CA ALA A 326 30.64 1.51 5.13
C ALA A 326 29.87 0.96 6.34
N ALA A 327 28.74 1.58 6.70
CA ALA A 327 27.86 1.12 7.76
C ALA A 327 26.84 0.07 7.30
N GLN A 328 26.83 -0.28 6.01
CA GLN A 328 25.95 -1.29 5.45
C GLN A 328 26.72 -2.57 5.15
N SER A 329 26.06 -3.71 5.35
CA SER A 329 26.53 -4.99 4.86
C SER A 329 25.37 -5.76 4.23
N PRO A 330 25.60 -6.63 3.24
CA PRO A 330 24.53 -7.46 2.71
C PRO A 330 23.97 -8.36 3.82
N ALA A 331 22.66 -8.53 3.86
CA ALA A 331 22.07 -9.54 4.72
C ALA A 331 22.53 -10.95 4.29
N GLN A 332 22.38 -11.95 5.16
CA GLN A 332 22.79 -13.33 4.88
C GLN A 332 22.23 -13.81 3.52
N ASN A 333 23.08 -14.46 2.72
CA ASN A 333 22.79 -14.97 1.37
C ASN A 333 22.37 -13.91 0.32
N ASN A 334 22.55 -12.62 0.60
CA ASN A 334 22.21 -11.52 -0.31
C ASN A 334 23.43 -10.79 -0.89
N ALA A 335 24.66 -11.28 -0.68
CA ALA A 335 25.86 -10.66 -1.25
C ALA A 335 25.86 -10.74 -2.79
N PHE A 336 26.10 -9.62 -3.46
CA PHE A 336 26.17 -9.56 -4.92
C PHE A 336 27.54 -10.05 -5.44
N PRO A 337 27.64 -10.72 -6.61
CA PRO A 337 26.55 -11.17 -7.48
C PRO A 337 26.02 -12.58 -7.17
N ASP A 338 26.71 -13.33 -6.32
CA ASP A 338 26.48 -14.77 -6.16
C ASP A 338 25.38 -15.16 -5.18
N GLY A 339 24.86 -14.19 -4.42
CA GLY A 339 23.77 -14.38 -3.49
C GLY A 339 22.52 -14.95 -4.16
N ASN A 340 21.78 -15.78 -3.43
CA ASN A 340 20.68 -16.56 -4.00
C ASN A 340 19.62 -15.67 -4.66
N ARG A 341 19.34 -14.51 -4.05
CA ARG A 341 18.43 -13.49 -4.56
C ARG A 341 18.86 -12.94 -5.92
N TRP A 342 20.15 -12.70 -6.12
CA TRP A 342 20.67 -12.12 -7.36
C TRP A 342 20.66 -13.12 -8.52
N ARG A 343 20.98 -14.38 -8.23
CA ARG A 343 20.84 -15.47 -9.22
C ARG A 343 19.40 -15.65 -9.69
N VAL A 344 18.44 -15.55 -8.76
CA VAL A 344 17.01 -15.60 -9.12
C VAL A 344 16.58 -14.32 -9.84
N ALA A 345 17.09 -13.15 -9.48
CA ALA A 345 16.81 -11.91 -10.21
C ALA A 345 17.32 -11.97 -11.66
N ASP A 346 18.52 -12.52 -11.88
CA ASP A 346 19.06 -12.74 -13.23
C ASP A 346 18.23 -13.74 -14.02
N TRP A 347 17.77 -14.82 -13.38
CA TRP A 347 16.83 -15.75 -14.00
C TRP A 347 15.48 -15.07 -14.32
N ILE A 348 14.92 -14.26 -13.43
CA ILE A 348 13.70 -13.49 -13.72
C ILE A 348 13.90 -12.64 -14.99
N ARG A 349 15.04 -11.95 -15.12
CA ARG A 349 15.36 -11.12 -16.31
C ARG A 349 15.39 -11.91 -17.62
N THR A 350 15.60 -13.23 -17.61
CA THR A 350 15.51 -14.05 -18.83
C THR A 350 14.07 -14.31 -19.27
N ARG A 351 13.07 -13.91 -18.46
CA ARG A 351 11.63 -14.08 -18.69
C ARG A 351 11.25 -15.55 -18.88
N PRO A 352 11.51 -16.42 -17.87
CA PRO A 352 10.99 -17.78 -17.90
C PRO A 352 9.47 -17.77 -18.05
N ALA A 353 8.93 -18.73 -18.80
CA ALA A 353 7.48 -18.92 -18.87
C ALA A 353 6.92 -19.16 -17.45
N PRO A 354 5.73 -18.62 -17.11
CA PRO A 354 4.78 -17.90 -17.97
C PRO A 354 4.94 -16.36 -18.00
N LEU A 355 6.11 -15.82 -17.62
CA LEU A 355 6.29 -14.36 -17.58
C LEU A 355 6.20 -13.72 -18.98
N ALA A 356 5.34 -12.71 -19.10
CA ALA A 356 5.22 -11.87 -20.29
C ALA A 356 6.21 -10.70 -20.27
N GLY A 357 6.59 -10.24 -19.08
CA GLY A 357 7.47 -9.08 -18.92
C GLY A 357 8.17 -9.02 -17.57
N VAL A 358 9.19 -8.16 -17.50
CA VAL A 358 9.95 -7.91 -16.28
C VAL A 358 10.18 -6.42 -16.12
N VAL A 359 10.04 -5.91 -14.89
CA VAL A 359 10.51 -4.57 -14.53
C VAL A 359 11.71 -4.69 -13.61
N ASP A 360 12.88 -4.27 -14.08
CA ASP A 360 14.09 -4.34 -13.27
C ASP A 360 14.17 -3.18 -12.27
N MET A 361 14.01 -3.51 -10.99
CA MET A 361 14.01 -2.57 -9.88
C MET A 361 15.39 -2.35 -9.27
N GLN A 362 16.38 -3.19 -9.58
CA GLN A 362 17.72 -3.10 -9.01
C GLN A 362 18.35 -1.71 -9.18
N PRO A 363 18.30 -1.05 -10.35
CA PRO A 363 18.90 0.29 -10.53
C PRO A 363 18.24 1.40 -9.71
N PHE A 364 17.01 1.20 -9.25
CA PHE A 364 16.22 2.23 -8.56
C PHE A 364 16.44 2.22 -7.04
N PHE A 365 16.73 1.04 -6.48
CA PHE A 365 16.90 0.85 -5.04
C PHE A 365 18.35 0.58 -4.63
N GLY A 366 19.09 -0.22 -5.41
CA GLY A 366 20.45 -0.64 -5.09
C GLY A 366 21.48 0.46 -5.36
N ASN A 367 22.59 0.42 -4.63
CA ASN A 367 23.76 1.21 -5.00
C ASN A 367 24.34 0.70 -6.33
N ARG A 368 24.76 1.61 -7.21
CA ARG A 368 25.27 1.24 -8.55
C ARG A 368 26.52 0.34 -8.50
N ALA A 369 27.43 0.59 -7.57
CA ALA A 369 28.67 -0.17 -7.42
C ALA A 369 28.50 -1.41 -6.53
N GLN A 370 27.52 -1.38 -5.61
CA GLN A 370 27.23 -2.45 -4.66
C GLN A 370 25.71 -2.71 -4.61
N PRO A 371 25.13 -3.41 -5.61
CA PRO A 371 23.67 -3.55 -5.75
C PRO A 371 22.96 -4.24 -4.59
N ASP A 372 23.69 -4.94 -3.74
CA ASP A 372 23.25 -5.56 -2.50
C ASP A 372 23.08 -4.59 -1.32
N LEU A 373 23.58 -3.37 -1.45
CA LEU A 373 23.41 -2.28 -0.50
C LEU A 373 22.38 -1.27 -1.01
N TRP A 374 21.73 -0.56 -0.08
CA TRP A 374 20.86 0.53 -0.48
C TRP A 374 21.67 1.69 -1.02
N ARG A 375 21.17 2.31 -2.09
CA ARG A 375 21.71 3.59 -2.55
C ARG A 375 21.73 4.61 -1.43
N LEU A 376 22.75 5.45 -1.39
CA LEU A 376 22.79 6.55 -0.45
C LEU A 376 21.83 7.66 -0.88
N ARG A 377 21.42 8.46 0.10
CA ARG A 377 20.76 9.74 -0.12
C ARG A 377 21.79 10.84 0.07
N ASP A 378 21.88 11.74 -0.90
CA ASP A 378 22.88 12.82 -0.91
C ASP A 378 22.51 13.99 0.02
N TYR A 379 21.30 13.98 0.59
CA TYR A 379 20.85 15.03 1.50
C TYR A 379 21.58 14.97 2.85
N ARG A 380 22.13 16.12 3.25
CA ARG A 380 22.74 16.40 4.55
C ARG A 380 22.34 17.80 5.02
N SER A 381 22.17 17.97 6.33
CA SER A 381 21.89 19.26 6.97
C SER A 381 22.40 19.26 8.41
N VAL A 382 22.18 20.36 9.12
CA VAL A 382 22.27 20.45 10.57
C VAL A 382 20.97 21.01 11.15
N LEU A 383 20.70 20.72 12.43
CA LEU A 383 19.70 21.43 13.21
C LEU A 383 20.15 22.87 13.44
N VAL A 384 19.28 23.84 13.20
CA VAL A 384 19.52 25.28 13.45
C VAL A 384 19.13 25.67 14.87
N ALA A 385 18.19 24.92 15.47
CA ALA A 385 17.73 25.07 16.84
C ALA A 385 17.68 23.71 17.52
N ASP A 386 17.66 23.71 18.85
CA ASP A 386 17.43 22.49 19.64
C ASP A 386 16.09 21.84 19.25
N ALA A 387 16.08 20.52 19.19
CA ALA A 387 14.88 19.72 19.03
C ALA A 387 14.62 18.95 20.32
N GLU A 388 13.51 19.26 20.98
CA GLU A 388 13.08 18.55 22.19
C GLU A 388 12.64 17.12 21.87
N MET A 389 12.59 16.26 22.89
CA MET A 389 11.97 14.94 22.76
C MET A 389 10.49 15.08 22.40
N GLY A 390 10.01 14.31 21.42
CA GLY A 390 8.63 14.40 20.94
C GLY A 390 8.40 15.50 19.90
N ALA A 391 9.45 16.21 19.45
CA ALA A 391 9.33 17.23 18.42
C ALA A 391 8.86 16.61 17.10
N ARG A 392 7.78 17.16 16.54
CA ARG A 392 7.22 16.81 15.22
C ARG A 392 7.63 17.80 14.12
N SER A 393 8.48 18.76 14.48
CA SER A 393 9.04 19.72 13.55
C SER A 393 10.48 20.04 13.93
N LEU A 394 11.33 20.20 12.92
CA LEU A 394 12.74 20.56 13.04
C LEU A 394 13.00 21.86 12.28
N LEU A 395 13.99 22.64 12.72
CA LEU A 395 14.52 23.76 11.94
C LEU A 395 15.86 23.35 11.35
N LEU A 396 15.94 23.23 10.03
CA LEU A 396 17.12 22.74 9.30
C LEU A 396 17.80 23.85 8.48
N ALA A 397 19.12 23.75 8.33
CA ALA A 397 19.89 24.69 7.51
C ALA A 397 19.60 24.52 6.01
N ASN A 398 19.41 23.28 5.55
CA ASN A 398 19.13 22.96 4.15
C ASN A 398 17.68 22.48 3.97
N ALA A 399 17.15 22.65 2.75
CA ALA A 399 15.81 22.18 2.40
C ALA A 399 15.85 20.70 2.00
N PRO A 400 15.10 19.82 2.68
CA PRO A 400 14.91 18.46 2.20
C PRO A 400 13.77 18.35 1.19
N GLU A 401 13.62 17.17 0.59
CA GLU A 401 12.45 16.79 -0.19
C GLU A 401 11.37 16.13 0.69
N PRO A 402 10.08 16.42 0.49
CA PRO A 402 8.99 15.67 1.12
C PRO A 402 9.06 14.17 0.78
N GLY A 403 9.01 13.34 1.82
CA GLY A 403 9.17 11.89 1.77
C GLY A 403 10.57 11.40 2.12
N GLU A 404 11.56 12.29 2.29
CA GLU A 404 12.87 11.91 2.83
C GLU A 404 12.70 11.30 4.23
N LEU A 405 13.47 10.25 4.49
CA LEU A 405 13.56 9.62 5.80
C LEU A 405 14.85 10.08 6.49
N PHE A 406 14.77 10.60 7.71
CA PHE A 406 15.93 11.15 8.40
C PHE A 406 16.49 10.29 9.53
N LEU A 407 17.80 10.48 9.74
CA LEU A 407 18.51 10.19 10.97
C LEU A 407 19.16 11.47 11.49
N ILE A 408 18.97 11.76 12.78
CA ILE A 408 19.62 12.88 13.48
C ILE A 408 20.82 12.31 14.25
N GLU A 409 21.95 13.02 14.23
CA GLU A 409 23.25 12.64 14.78
C GLU A 409 23.76 11.26 14.31
N PRO A 410 23.80 10.99 12.99
CA PRO A 410 24.25 9.71 12.44
C PRO A 410 25.64 9.32 12.97
N GLY A 411 25.82 8.06 13.32
CA GLY A 411 27.11 7.51 13.76
C GLY A 411 27.43 7.75 15.23
N THR A 412 26.54 8.39 15.98
CA THR A 412 26.76 8.70 17.40
C THR A 412 25.88 7.85 18.32
N PRO A 413 26.21 7.74 19.63
CA PRO A 413 25.30 7.14 20.62
C PRO A 413 23.97 7.90 20.77
N ARG A 414 23.87 9.12 20.24
CA ARG A 414 22.67 9.97 20.22
C ARG A 414 21.91 9.90 18.90
N SER A 415 22.20 8.94 18.02
CA SER A 415 21.41 8.76 16.81
C SER A 415 19.92 8.60 17.12
N ASP A 416 19.04 9.39 16.50
CA ASP A 416 17.59 9.26 16.70
C ASP A 416 17.02 8.05 15.94
N ARG A 417 17.06 6.90 16.60
CA ARG A 417 16.60 5.61 16.06
C ARG A 417 15.21 5.22 16.57
N GLY A 418 14.54 6.12 17.28
CA GLY A 418 13.44 5.72 18.14
C GLY A 418 12.17 5.28 17.41
N VAL A 419 11.09 5.24 18.19
CA VAL A 419 9.88 4.48 17.86
C VAL A 419 9.16 5.02 16.61
N GLY A 420 9.30 6.32 16.31
CA GLY A 420 8.69 6.99 15.15
C GLY A 420 9.57 7.01 13.91
N VAL A 421 8.96 6.88 12.73
CA VAL A 421 9.61 7.12 11.44
C VAL A 421 9.66 8.63 11.18
N LEU A 422 10.86 9.22 11.08
CA LEU A 422 11.06 10.64 10.82
C LEU A 422 10.99 10.94 9.31
N ASN A 423 9.86 10.65 8.67
CA ASN A 423 9.65 11.06 7.28
C ASN A 423 9.30 12.55 7.21
N VAL A 424 9.86 13.26 6.24
CA VAL A 424 9.51 14.63 5.92
C VAL A 424 8.13 14.67 5.28
N VAL A 425 7.20 15.43 5.86
CA VAL A 425 5.84 15.59 5.34
C VAL A 425 5.53 17.02 4.89
N GLY A 426 6.36 17.98 5.29
CA GLY A 426 6.22 19.38 4.89
C GLY A 426 7.53 20.14 5.07
N VAL A 427 7.77 21.12 4.20
CA VAL A 427 8.96 21.97 4.22
C VAL A 427 8.52 23.40 3.95
N ALA A 428 8.79 24.31 4.88
CA ALA A 428 8.51 25.73 4.75
C ALA A 428 9.79 26.54 5.00
N ARG A 429 10.06 27.53 4.16
CA ARG A 429 11.21 28.42 4.36
C ARG A 429 10.94 29.37 5.53
N GLU A 430 11.91 29.50 6.42
CA GLU A 430 11.88 30.40 7.58
C GLU A 430 13.20 31.18 7.65
N GLY A 431 13.20 32.37 7.03
CA GLY A 431 14.41 33.17 6.85
C GLY A 431 15.47 32.45 6.00
N ALA A 432 16.64 32.21 6.62
CA ALA A 432 17.75 31.46 6.01
C ALA A 432 17.68 29.95 6.27
N SER A 433 16.66 29.47 6.98
CA SER A 433 16.49 28.08 7.38
C SER A 433 15.16 27.52 6.87
N TYR A 434 14.90 26.25 7.16
CA TYR A 434 13.72 25.53 6.72
C TYR A 434 13.05 24.85 7.91
N ARG A 435 11.79 25.20 8.17
CA ARG A 435 10.94 24.47 9.09
C ARG A 435 10.45 23.22 8.38
N VAL A 436 10.78 22.07 8.96
CA VAL A 436 10.46 20.76 8.42
C VAL A 436 9.46 20.09 9.34
N SER A 437 8.34 19.62 8.79
CA SER A 437 7.33 18.84 9.52
C SER A 437 7.57 17.35 9.31
N LEU A 438 7.37 16.55 10.36
CA LEU A 438 7.64 15.12 10.38
C LEU A 438 6.36 14.28 10.57
N SER A 439 6.32 13.09 9.98
CA SER A 439 5.26 12.10 10.24
C SER A 439 5.34 11.51 11.66
N GLY A 440 6.56 11.32 12.15
CA GLY A 440 6.88 10.87 13.50
C GLY A 440 7.30 12.02 14.41
N SER A 441 7.85 11.66 15.56
CA SER A 441 8.45 12.59 16.52
C SER A 441 9.84 12.11 16.92
N THR A 442 10.72 13.05 17.25
CA THR A 442 12.04 12.72 17.81
C THR A 442 11.89 11.90 19.08
N ALA A 443 12.80 10.94 19.28
CA ALA A 443 12.75 10.07 20.45
C ALA A 443 13.60 10.58 21.62
N GLN A 444 14.42 11.61 21.38
CA GLN A 444 15.25 12.24 22.38
C GLN A 444 15.54 13.71 22.02
N VAL A 445 16.26 14.38 22.93
CA VAL A 445 16.67 15.77 22.73
C VAL A 445 17.92 15.83 21.85
N HIS A 446 17.92 16.73 20.87
CA HIS A 446 19.05 17.03 20.01
C HIS A 446 19.40 18.51 20.06
N ARG A 447 20.68 18.83 20.03
CA ARG A 447 21.16 20.23 20.12
C ARG A 447 21.29 20.87 18.74
N ALA A 448 21.15 22.18 18.68
CA ALA A 448 21.54 22.96 17.51
C ALA A 448 22.97 22.60 17.08
N GLY A 449 23.18 22.50 15.77
CA GLY A 449 24.41 21.99 15.16
C GLY A 449 24.46 20.47 14.97
N ALA A 450 23.52 19.70 15.55
CA ALA A 450 23.44 18.26 15.31
C ALA A 450 23.26 17.94 13.82
N GLY A 451 24.05 17.01 13.31
CA GLY A 451 23.97 16.57 11.91
C GLY A 451 22.67 15.85 11.61
N VAL A 452 22.14 16.04 10.41
CA VAL A 452 20.95 15.34 9.89
C VAL A 452 21.31 14.73 8.55
N ALA A 453 21.02 13.45 8.37
CA ALA A 453 21.27 12.73 7.13
C ALA A 453 20.01 11.99 6.67
N ALA A 454 19.81 11.94 5.37
CA ALA A 454 18.77 11.13 4.77
C ALA A 454 19.18 9.66 4.63
N MET A 455 18.19 8.76 4.68
CA MET A 455 18.33 7.32 4.54
C MET A 455 17.38 6.81 3.46
N ALA A 456 17.83 5.83 2.67
CA ALA A 456 16.96 5.19 1.69
C ALA A 456 16.00 4.17 2.31
N THR A 457 16.33 3.65 3.49
CA THR A 457 15.58 2.64 4.25
C THR A 457 15.83 2.85 5.74
N ARG A 458 14.88 2.44 6.58
CA ARG A 458 15.03 2.42 8.04
C ARG A 458 15.55 1.08 8.56
N ASP A 459 15.15 0.00 7.92
CA ASP A 459 15.26 -1.36 8.45
C ASP A 459 16.04 -2.30 7.53
N GLY A 460 16.58 -1.76 6.42
CA GLY A 460 17.35 -2.53 5.46
C GLY A 460 16.51 -3.31 4.46
N SER A 461 15.17 -3.21 4.53
CA SER A 461 14.22 -4.00 3.73
C SER A 461 13.21 -3.12 2.97
N HIS A 462 12.64 -2.11 3.64
CA HIS A 462 11.59 -1.27 3.07
C HIS A 462 12.17 0.06 2.57
N PRO A 463 11.85 0.49 1.33
CA PRO A 463 12.21 1.81 0.84
C PRO A 463 11.49 2.91 1.61
N SER A 464 12.15 4.05 1.82
CA SER A 464 11.48 5.27 2.29
C SER A 464 10.44 5.77 1.28
N PRO A 465 9.47 6.61 1.71
CA PRO A 465 8.44 7.17 0.82
C PRO A 465 9.00 7.86 -0.43
N LEU A 466 10.08 8.63 -0.29
CA LEU A 466 10.70 9.28 -1.44
C LEU A 466 11.37 8.28 -2.37
N VAL A 467 12.01 7.23 -1.83
CA VAL A 467 12.60 6.17 -2.67
C VAL A 467 11.51 5.41 -3.41
N HIS A 468 10.36 5.12 -2.79
CA HIS A 468 9.19 4.58 -3.50
C HIS A 468 8.73 5.51 -4.64
N ARG A 469 8.61 6.81 -4.39
CA ARG A 469 8.23 7.80 -5.41
C ARG A 469 9.20 7.82 -6.58
N GLN A 470 10.50 7.77 -6.31
CA GLN A 470 11.53 7.73 -7.36
C GLN A 470 11.52 6.40 -8.13
N ALA A 471 11.32 5.28 -7.45
CA ALA A 471 11.25 3.95 -8.05
C ALA A 471 10.00 3.75 -8.92
N ALA A 472 8.93 4.53 -8.71
CA ALA A 472 7.75 4.52 -9.58
C ALA A 472 8.09 4.79 -11.05
N ALA A 473 9.20 5.49 -11.33
CA ALA A 473 9.70 5.73 -12.68
C ALA A 473 10.01 4.42 -13.44
N ALA A 474 10.38 3.33 -12.76
CA ALA A 474 10.60 2.04 -13.40
C ALA A 474 9.33 1.49 -14.04
N ILE A 475 8.20 1.58 -13.32
CA ILE A 475 6.89 1.18 -13.84
C ILE A 475 6.48 2.09 -14.99
N VAL A 476 6.73 3.41 -14.89
CA VAL A 476 6.46 4.35 -15.98
C VAL A 476 7.21 3.99 -17.26
N THR A 477 8.50 3.68 -17.14
CA THR A 477 9.31 3.21 -18.27
C THR A 477 8.71 1.93 -18.86
N ALA A 478 8.36 0.94 -18.03
CA ALA A 478 7.73 -0.29 -18.48
C ALA A 478 6.41 -0.06 -19.25
N LYS A 479 5.58 0.90 -18.80
CA LYS A 479 4.35 1.31 -19.51
C LYS A 479 4.66 1.86 -20.90
N ARG A 480 5.68 2.71 -21.02
CA ARG A 480 6.10 3.33 -22.29
C ARG A 480 6.71 2.32 -23.26
N GLU A 481 7.43 1.34 -22.74
CA GLU A 481 8.04 0.25 -23.51
C GLU A 481 7.02 -0.81 -23.97
N GLY A 482 5.75 -0.67 -23.57
CA GLY A 482 4.69 -1.55 -24.02
C GLY A 482 4.61 -2.88 -23.28
N ILE A 483 5.25 -3.01 -22.10
CA ILE A 483 5.21 -4.23 -21.29
C ILE A 483 3.77 -4.63 -20.88
N PHE A 484 2.86 -3.65 -20.82
CA PHE A 484 1.44 -3.86 -20.52
C PHE A 484 0.53 -3.67 -21.75
N GLN A 485 1.01 -3.89 -22.98
CA GLN A 485 0.14 -3.82 -24.15
C GLN A 485 -0.64 -5.12 -24.32
N THR A 486 -1.95 -5.00 -24.57
CA THR A 486 -2.90 -6.11 -24.81
C THR A 486 -2.82 -6.65 -26.22
#